data_AF-A0A9W4HS04-F1
#
_entry.id   AF-A0A9W4HS04-F1
#
_cell.length_a   1.000
_cell.length_b   1.000
_cell.length_c   1.000
_cell.angle_alpha   90.00
_cell.angle_beta   90.00
_cell.angle_gamma   90.00
#
_symmetry.space_group_name_H-M   'P 1'
#
loop_
_entity.id
_entity.type
_entity.pdbx_description
1 polymer ?
#
loop_
_entity_poly.entity_id
_entity_poly.type
_entity_poly.pdbx_seq_one_letter_code
_entity_poly.pdbx_strand_id
1 'polypeptide(L)'
;MHHIRCGKGYLCYFYRNLNKTLYYLDVFARFKDEENIKAVERLLNSHTELEMFERSQLGSLCCDNAEEAKSLIPSLQNKITDGDLQELLDELTKLRNFTE
;
A
#
# COMPACT_ATOMS: atom_id res chain seq x y z
N MET A 1 17.27 -29.86 -17.81
CA MET A 1 16.58 -28.56 -17.62
C MET A 1 15.31 -28.55 -18.45
N HIS A 2 14.15 -28.46 -17.82
CA HIS A 2 12.87 -28.46 -18.52
C HIS A 2 12.70 -27.15 -19.31
N HIS A 3 12.75 -27.25 -20.63
CA HIS A 3 12.35 -26.17 -21.53
C HIS A 3 10.82 -26.02 -21.49
N ILE A 4 10.33 -25.05 -20.72
CA ILE A 4 8.96 -24.57 -20.86
C ILE A 4 8.90 -23.79 -22.17
N ARG A 5 8.43 -24.43 -23.25
CA ARG A 5 8.07 -23.75 -24.49
C ARG A 5 6.81 -22.93 -24.26
N CYS A 6 6.96 -21.74 -23.67
CA CYS A 6 5.91 -20.73 -23.66
C CYS A 6 5.90 -20.05 -25.03
N GLY A 7 4.75 -20.05 -25.73
CA GLY A 7 4.64 -19.50 -27.08
C GLY A 7 5.11 -18.04 -27.14
N LYS A 8 5.86 -17.67 -28.20
CA LYS A 8 6.51 -16.35 -28.36
C LYS A 8 5.60 -15.13 -28.09
N GLY A 9 4.28 -15.26 -28.21
CA GLY A 9 3.31 -14.22 -27.86
C GLY A 9 3.09 -14.01 -26.36
N TYR A 10 3.05 -15.09 -25.56
CA TYR A 10 2.82 -15.01 -24.11
C TYR A 10 4.02 -14.40 -23.37
N LEU A 11 5.24 -14.72 -23.80
CA LEU A 11 6.47 -14.18 -23.19
C LEU A 11 6.57 -12.66 -23.41
N CYS A 12 6.19 -12.17 -24.60
CA CYS A 12 6.19 -10.74 -24.92
C CYS A 12 5.09 -9.98 -24.15
N TYR A 13 3.91 -10.57 -23.99
CA TYR A 13 2.81 -9.97 -23.22
C TYR A 13 3.10 -9.97 -21.72
N PHE A 14 3.70 -11.04 -21.19
CA PHE A 14 4.16 -11.12 -19.80
C PHE A 14 5.20 -10.04 -19.49
N TYR A 15 6.21 -9.89 -20.36
CA TYR A 15 7.22 -8.83 -20.23
C TYR A 15 6.60 -7.43 -20.29
N ARG A 16 5.60 -7.20 -21.15
CA ARG A 16 4.89 -5.92 -21.23
C ARG A 16 4.11 -5.59 -19.97
N ASN A 17 3.40 -6.56 -19.37
CA ASN A 17 2.64 -6.31 -18.14
C ASN A 17 3.57 -6.06 -16.95
N LEU A 18 4.64 -6.85 -16.82
CA LEU A 18 5.61 -6.65 -15.74
C LEU A 18 6.26 -5.27 -15.79
N ASN A 19 6.71 -4.81 -16.96
CA ASN A 19 7.30 -3.47 -17.09
C ASN A 19 6.33 -2.35 -16.73
N LYS A 20 5.04 -2.48 -17.12
CA LYS A 20 4.02 -1.51 -16.73
C LYS A 20 3.79 -1.51 -15.22
N THR A 21 3.75 -2.68 -14.59
CA THR A 21 3.59 -2.82 -13.14
C THR A 21 4.78 -2.23 -12.40
N LEU A 22 6.02 -2.55 -12.80
CA LEU A 22 7.23 -1.99 -12.19
C LEU A 22 7.27 -0.47 -12.31
N TYR A 23 6.97 0.08 -13.49
CA TYR A 23 6.89 1.51 -13.69
C TYR A 23 5.82 2.16 -12.81
N TYR A 24 4.62 1.56 -12.74
CA TYR A 24 3.55 2.06 -11.87
C TYR A 24 3.97 2.04 -10.40
N LEU A 25 4.57 0.95 -9.92
CA LEU A 25 5.03 0.84 -8.54
C LEU A 25 6.13 1.86 -8.22
N ASP A 26 7.07 2.12 -9.14
CA ASP A 26 8.12 3.13 -8.92
C ASP A 26 7.59 4.56 -8.83
N VAL A 27 6.59 4.89 -9.67
CA VAL A 27 5.94 6.21 -9.68
C VAL A 27 5.06 6.44 -8.46
N PHE A 28 4.29 5.43 -8.03
CA PHE A 28 3.30 5.55 -6.97
C PHE A 28 3.78 5.08 -5.59
N ALA A 29 5.00 4.53 -5.47
CA ALA A 29 5.59 4.16 -4.19
C ALA A 29 5.68 5.37 -3.26
N ARG A 30 4.96 5.31 -2.14
CA ARG A 30 4.96 6.34 -1.10
C ARG A 30 6.11 6.20 -0.12
N PHE A 31 6.65 4.99 0.03
CA PHE A 31 7.77 4.68 0.90
C PHE A 31 8.85 3.99 0.06
N LYS A 32 10.07 4.53 0.06
CA LYS A 32 11.21 3.99 -0.70
C LYS A 32 12.31 3.41 0.18
N ASP A 33 12.43 3.91 1.41
CA ASP A 33 13.39 3.41 2.40
C ASP A 33 12.89 2.13 3.08
N GLU A 34 13.75 1.11 3.12
CA GLU A 34 13.42 -0.21 3.68
C GLU A 34 13.05 -0.13 5.18
N GLU A 35 13.69 0.76 5.92
CA GLU A 35 13.39 1.00 7.34
C GLU A 35 11.99 1.59 7.52
N ASN A 36 11.61 2.56 6.69
CA ASN A 36 10.28 3.17 6.71
C ASN A 36 9.20 2.15 6.32
N ILE A 37 9.47 1.29 5.34
CA ILE A 37 8.55 0.20 4.95
C ILE A 37 8.31 -0.74 6.13
N LYS A 38 9.36 -1.17 6.84
CA LYS A 38 9.24 -2.03 8.03
C LYS A 38 8.48 -1.34 9.17
N ALA A 39 8.67 -0.03 9.35
CA ALA A 39 7.95 0.74 10.36
C ALA A 39 6.46 0.83 10.02
N VAL A 40 6.11 1.15 8.77
CA VAL A 40 4.72 1.19 8.27
C VAL A 40 4.06 -0.17 8.41
N GLU A 41 4.75 -1.26 8.06
CA GLU A 41 4.21 -2.61 8.20
C GLU A 41 3.92 -2.98 9.66
N ARG A 42 4.81 -2.62 10.59
CA ARG A 42 4.58 -2.84 12.03
C ARG A 42 3.39 -2.03 12.55
N LEU A 43 3.31 -0.76 12.16
CA LEU A 43 2.22 0.15 12.55
C LEU A 43 0.87 -0.36 12.04
N LEU A 44 0.78 -0.73 10.76
CA LEU A 44 -0.48 -1.25 10.21
C LEU A 44 -0.84 -2.61 10.84
N ASN A 45 0.14 -3.47 11.12
CA ASN A 45 -0.11 -4.78 11.73
C ASN A 45 -0.49 -4.73 13.21
N SER A 46 -0.26 -3.63 13.94
CA SER A 46 -0.76 -3.49 15.31
C SER A 46 -2.28 -3.30 15.37
N HIS A 47 -2.89 -2.80 14.29
CA HIS A 47 -4.34 -2.68 14.13
C HIS A 47 -4.96 -4.00 13.67
N THR A 48 -5.10 -4.94 14.61
CA THR A 48 -5.63 -6.30 14.34
C THR A 48 -7.11 -6.33 13.99
N GLU A 49 -7.84 -5.27 14.30
CA GLU A 49 -9.23 -5.02 13.89
C GLU A 49 -9.39 -4.76 12.38
N LEU A 50 -8.29 -4.39 11.71
CA LEU A 50 -8.28 -4.09 10.28
C LEU A 50 -7.91 -5.32 9.44
N GLU A 51 -8.68 -5.52 8.37
CA GLU A 51 -8.41 -6.59 7.41
C GLU A 51 -7.14 -6.28 6.60
N MET A 52 -6.52 -7.33 6.03
CA MET A 52 -5.31 -7.18 5.22
C MET A 52 -5.52 -6.19 4.06
N PHE A 53 -6.71 -6.20 3.46
CA PHE A 53 -7.07 -5.27 2.39
C PHE A 53 -7.08 -3.82 2.87
N GLU A 54 -7.71 -3.55 4.03
CA GLU A 54 -7.83 -2.20 4.60
C GLU A 54 -6.46 -1.62 4.97
N ARG A 55 -5.63 -2.43 5.64
CA ARG A 55 -4.23 -2.07 5.95
C ARG A 55 -3.46 -1.71 4.68
N SER A 56 -3.59 -2.53 3.64
CA SER A 56 -2.91 -2.30 2.36
C SER A 56 -3.39 -1.02 1.68
N GLN A 57 -4.70 -0.72 1.74
CA GLN A 57 -5.27 0.49 1.16
C GLN A 57 -4.79 1.75 1.91
N LEU A 58 -4.78 1.74 3.25
CA LEU A 58 -4.27 2.87 4.05
C LEU A 58 -2.80 3.19 3.74
N GLY A 59 -1.95 2.16 3.62
CA GLY A 59 -0.54 2.33 3.26
C GLY A 59 -0.31 2.75 1.80
N SER A 60 -1.26 2.50 0.90
CA SER A 60 -1.13 2.84 -0.54
C SER A 60 -1.70 4.21 -0.89
N LEU A 61 -2.85 4.56 -0.31
CA LEU A 61 -3.58 5.79 -0.61
C LEU A 61 -3.02 6.99 0.16
N CYS A 62 -2.58 6.77 1.41
CA CYS A 62 -2.08 7.83 2.32
C CYS A 62 -3.05 9.02 2.40
N CYS A 63 -4.30 8.75 2.79
CA CYS A 63 -5.33 9.77 2.95
C CYS A 63 -4.93 10.83 3.99
N ASP A 64 -5.39 12.07 3.81
CA ASP A 64 -5.03 13.18 4.69
C ASP A 64 -5.87 13.20 5.98
N ASN A 65 -7.11 12.68 5.91
CA ASN A 65 -8.01 12.66 7.05
C ASN A 65 -8.92 11.42 7.12
N ALA A 66 -9.48 11.18 8.30
CA ALA A 66 -10.35 10.04 8.58
C ALA A 66 -11.62 10.01 7.70
N GLU A 67 -12.20 11.17 7.36
CA GLU A 67 -13.38 11.28 6.50
C GLU A 67 -13.08 10.78 5.08
N GLU A 68 -11.98 11.23 4.49
CA GLU A 68 -11.49 10.78 3.18
C GLU A 68 -11.21 9.28 3.20
N ALA A 69 -10.52 8.78 4.22
CA ALA A 69 -10.21 7.35 4.36
C ALA A 69 -11.49 6.50 4.42
N LYS A 70 -12.50 6.91 5.18
CA LYS A 70 -13.79 6.21 5.25
C LYS A 70 -14.64 6.36 3.99
N SER A 71 -14.47 7.45 3.23
CA SER A 71 -15.11 7.61 1.93
C SER A 71 -14.50 6.69 0.87
N LEU A 72 -13.17 6.53 0.87
CA LEU A 72 -12.46 5.68 -0.09
C LEU A 72 -12.49 4.19 0.29
N ILE A 73 -12.53 3.89 1.59
CA ILE A 73 -12.55 2.53 2.15
C ILE A 73 -13.76 2.40 3.07
N PRO A 74 -14.98 2.22 2.54
CA PRO A 74 -16.21 2.21 3.33
C PRO A 74 -16.27 1.11 4.41
N SER A 75 -15.48 0.04 4.26
CA SER A 75 -15.41 -1.05 5.22
C SER A 75 -14.78 -0.64 6.57
N LEU A 76 -14.10 0.52 6.65
CA LEU A 76 -13.54 1.08 7.88
C LEU A 76 -14.59 1.69 8.82
N GLN A 77 -15.78 2.05 8.32
CA GLN A 77 -16.74 2.91 9.03
C GLN A 77 -17.07 2.44 10.45
N ASN A 78 -17.17 1.12 10.66
CA ASN A 78 -17.58 0.51 11.93
C ASN A 78 -16.45 -0.24 12.65
N LYS A 79 -15.20 -0.10 12.22
CA LYS A 79 -14.05 -0.86 12.75
C LYS A 79 -13.12 -0.02 13.61
N ILE A 80 -12.94 1.25 13.23
CA ILE A 80 -12.01 2.18 13.87
C ILE A 80 -12.70 3.54 14.05
N THR A 81 -12.44 4.19 15.18
CA THR A 81 -12.99 5.53 15.44
C THR A 81 -12.29 6.57 14.56
N ASP A 82 -12.94 7.72 14.34
CA ASP A 82 -12.31 8.80 13.54
C ASP A 82 -11.04 9.34 14.20
N GLY A 83 -10.98 9.35 15.54
CA GLY A 83 -9.81 9.77 16.30
C GLY A 83 -8.63 8.81 16.11
N ASP A 84 -8.85 7.51 16.38
CA ASP A 84 -7.80 6.50 16.23
C ASP A 84 -7.32 6.38 14.77
N LEU A 85 -8.24 6.53 13.81
CA LEU A 85 -7.89 6.53 12.39
C LEU A 85 -7.06 7.76 12.02
N GLN A 86 -7.39 8.94 12.54
CA GLN A 86 -6.59 10.14 12.30
C GLN A 86 -5.19 10.01 12.89
N GLU A 87 -5.06 9.50 14.12
CA GLU A 87 -3.75 9.26 14.74
C GLU A 87 -2.90 8.30 13.90
N LEU A 88 -3.49 7.21 13.41
CA LEU A 88 -2.82 6.28 12.50
C LEU A 88 -2.35 6.95 11.20
N LEU A 89 -3.20 7.76 10.56
CA LEU A 89 -2.86 8.49 9.33
C LEU A 89 -1.74 9.52 9.55
N ASP A 90 -1.75 10.19 10.70
CA ASP A 90 -0.71 11.16 11.08
C ASP A 90 0.64 10.46 11.29
N GLU A 91 0.64 9.28 11.91
CA GLU A 91 1.85 8.46 12.07
C GLU A 91 2.40 7.94 10.73
N LEU A 92 1.53 7.46 9.84
CA LEU A 92 1.92 7.06 8.48
C LEU A 92 2.53 8.24 7.70
N THR A 93 1.97 9.44 7.87
CA THR A 93 2.46 10.66 7.22
C THR A 93 3.85 11.06 7.73
N LYS A 94 4.13 10.90 9.02
CA LYS A 94 5.49 11.13 9.56
C LYS A 94 6.51 10.19 8.91
N LEU A 95 6.18 8.90 8.80
CA LEU A 95 7.06 7.88 8.19
C LEU A 95 7.33 8.13 6.69
N ARG A 96 6.48 8.90 6.01
CA ARG A 96 6.68 9.29 4.61
C ARG A 96 7.69 10.43 4.44
N ASN A 97 7.72 11.38 5.37
CA ASN A 97 8.44 12.64 5.21
C ASN A 97 9.90 12.61 5.71
N PHE A 98 10.40 11.49 6.24
CA PHE A 98 11.80 11.38 6.67
C PHE A 98 12.83 11.32 5.52
N THR A 99 12.36 11.30 4.27
CA THR A 99 13.21 11.39 3.09
C THR A 99 13.38 12.88 2.69
N GLU A 100 14.17 13.64 3.45
CA GLU A 100 14.85 14.87 2.98
C GLU A 100 16.35 14.60 2.80
#